data_AF-A0A4Z0QI60-F1
#
_entry.id   AF-A0A4Z0QI60-F1
#
_cell.length_a   1.000
_cell.length_b   1.000
_cell.length_c   1.000
_cell.angle_alpha   90.00
_cell.angle_beta   90.00
_cell.angle_gamma   90.00
#
_symmetry.space_group_name_H-M   'P 1'
#
loop_
_entity.id
_entity.type
_entity.pdbx_description
1 polymer ?
#
loop_
_entity_poly.entity_id
_entity_poly.type
_entity_poly.pdbx_seq_one_letter_code
_entity_poly.pdbx_strand_id
1 'polypeptide(L)'
;MNNTTKSQTMNTTTFGAAIEAAKDGFKITRSGWNGKGMWLIMFSHSTFITVDTNDGEVVPNDISELGYCAHIGDEGTRIEHIGITDTGADFYPISDFLLMKTADNKVVPWLASQTDVLAEDWLILPR
;
A
#
# COMPACT_ATOMS: atom_id res chain seq x y z
N MET A 1 -32.53 21.85 -16.70
CA MET A 1 -31.77 20.95 -17.58
C MET A 1 -30.89 20.09 -16.70
N ASN A 2 -31.01 18.77 -16.82
CA ASN A 2 -30.61 17.79 -15.81
C ASN A 2 -29.09 17.61 -15.73
N ASN A 3 -28.48 17.87 -14.56
CA ASN A 3 -27.15 17.39 -14.24
C ASN A 3 -27.22 15.88 -13.99
N THR A 4 -27.02 15.12 -15.07
CA THR A 4 -26.84 13.67 -14.98
C THR A 4 -25.41 13.43 -14.54
N THR A 5 -25.20 13.23 -13.24
CA THR A 5 -23.96 12.67 -12.70
C THR A 5 -23.78 11.30 -13.36
N LYS A 6 -22.94 11.21 -14.39
CA LYS A 6 -22.49 9.93 -14.92
C LYS A 6 -21.83 9.20 -13.76
N SER A 7 -22.48 8.17 -13.25
CA SER A 7 -21.86 7.16 -12.40
C SER A 7 -20.69 6.59 -13.22
N GLN A 8 -19.46 6.99 -12.91
CA GLN A 8 -18.29 6.35 -13.46
C GLN A 8 -18.31 4.91 -12.95
N THR A 9 -18.62 3.98 -13.84
CA THR A 9 -18.46 2.56 -13.58
C THR A 9 -16.96 2.34 -13.44
N MET A 10 -16.48 2.15 -12.21
CA MET A 10 -15.08 1.78 -11.99
C MET A 10 -14.89 0.39 -12.62
N ASN A 11 -14.01 0.28 -13.61
CA ASN A 11 -13.73 -0.99 -14.26
C ASN A 11 -13.17 -1.97 -13.22
N THR A 12 -13.87 -3.08 -12.99
CA THR A 12 -13.38 -4.14 -12.10
C THR A 12 -12.34 -4.98 -12.82
N THR A 13 -11.47 -5.64 -12.06
CA THR A 13 -10.38 -6.47 -12.57
C THR A 13 -10.19 -7.74 -11.73
N THR A 14 -9.31 -8.62 -12.19
CA THR A 14 -8.95 -9.87 -11.49
C THR A 14 -7.99 -9.62 -10.34
N PHE A 15 -7.88 -10.57 -9.42
CA PHE A 15 -6.88 -10.52 -8.35
C PHE A 15 -5.45 -10.35 -8.88
N GLY A 16 -5.06 -11.09 -9.93
CA GLY A 16 -3.71 -11.01 -10.50
C GLY A 16 -3.37 -9.61 -11.01
N ALA A 17 -4.28 -8.98 -11.75
CA ALA A 17 -4.09 -7.62 -12.23
C ALA A 17 -4.07 -6.58 -11.08
N ALA A 18 -4.87 -6.80 -10.04
CA ALA A 18 -4.81 -5.98 -8.84
C ALA A 18 -3.45 -6.11 -8.13
N ILE A 19 -2.87 -7.31 -8.07
CA ILE A 19 -1.54 -7.54 -7.49
C ILE A 19 -0.45 -6.84 -8.29
N GLU A 20 -0.49 -6.87 -9.63
CA GLU A 20 0.47 -6.10 -10.44
C GLU A 20 0.34 -4.59 -10.17
N ALA A 21 -0.88 -4.07 -10.08
CA ALA A 21 -1.08 -2.67 -9.67
C ALA A 21 -0.55 -2.39 -8.25
N ALA A 22 -0.70 -3.32 -7.30
CA ALA A 22 -0.16 -3.16 -5.95
C ALA A 22 1.37 -3.16 -5.92
N LYS A 23 2.04 -3.95 -6.77
CA LYS A 23 3.50 -3.91 -6.96
C LYS A 23 3.95 -2.56 -7.52
N ASP A 24 3.14 -1.96 -8.38
CA ASP A 24 3.32 -0.60 -8.87
C ASP A 24 2.88 0.47 -7.84
N GLY A 25 2.62 0.10 -6.59
CA GLY A 25 2.30 1.04 -5.50
C GLY A 25 0.87 1.58 -5.49
N PHE A 26 -0.03 1.07 -6.34
CA PHE A 26 -1.44 1.45 -6.27
C PHE A 26 -2.15 0.81 -5.08
N LYS A 27 -3.11 1.53 -4.50
CA LYS A 27 -4.09 0.94 -3.60
C LYS A 27 -5.05 0.07 -4.40
N ILE A 28 -5.36 -1.11 -3.87
CA ILE A 28 -6.40 -1.98 -4.41
C ILE A 28 -7.49 -2.25 -3.38
N THR A 29 -8.71 -2.46 -3.83
CA THR A 29 -9.83 -2.81 -2.95
C THR A 29 -10.81 -3.69 -3.69
N ARG A 30 -11.71 -4.36 -2.98
CA ARG A 30 -12.81 -5.10 -3.59
C ARG A 30 -14.11 -4.31 -3.47
N SER A 31 -14.92 -4.34 -4.52
CA SER A 31 -16.24 -3.69 -4.49
C SER A 31 -17.18 -4.31 -3.44
N GLY A 32 -17.02 -5.61 -3.17
CA GLY A 32 -17.83 -6.38 -2.22
C GLY A 32 -17.36 -6.34 -0.76
N TRP A 33 -16.36 -5.51 -0.40
CA TRP A 33 -15.92 -5.41 0.99
C TRP A 33 -16.90 -4.62 1.86
N ASN A 34 -17.21 -5.18 3.04
CA ASN A 34 -18.22 -4.65 3.98
C ASN A 34 -17.73 -3.48 4.86
N GLY A 35 -16.58 -2.86 4.55
CA GLY A 35 -16.01 -1.77 5.36
C GLY A 35 -15.74 -0.52 4.53
N LYS A 36 -16.12 0.65 5.06
CA LYS A 36 -15.87 1.93 4.39
C LYS A 36 -14.37 2.22 4.32
N GLY A 37 -13.87 2.40 3.10
CA GLY A 37 -12.50 2.82 2.85
C GLY A 37 -11.45 1.79 3.26
N MET A 38 -11.75 0.50 3.16
CA MET A 38 -10.74 -0.57 3.24
C MET A 38 -9.97 -0.66 1.92
N TRP A 39 -8.66 -0.90 1.99
CA TRP A 39 -7.79 -1.08 0.83
C TRP A 39 -6.55 -1.88 1.22
N LEU A 40 -5.91 -2.49 0.22
CA LEU A 40 -4.60 -3.12 0.32
C LEU A 40 -3.53 -2.27 -0.35
N ILE A 41 -2.32 -2.39 0.16
CA ILE A 41 -1.06 -2.00 -0.50
C ILE A 41 -0.07 -3.16 -0.39
N MET A 42 0.90 -3.22 -1.29
CA MET A 42 2.07 -4.06 -1.12
C MET A 42 3.06 -3.37 -0.19
N PHE A 43 3.44 -4.02 0.90
CA PHE A 43 4.69 -3.72 1.59
C PHE A 43 5.80 -4.28 0.71
N SER A 44 6.60 -3.39 0.12
CA SER A 44 7.79 -3.76 -0.63
C SER A 44 9.00 -2.99 -0.10
N HIS A 45 10.17 -3.60 -0.18
CA HIS A 45 11.46 -2.91 0.04
C HIS A 45 11.57 -1.61 -0.77
N SER A 46 10.95 -1.54 -1.94
CA SER A 46 10.93 -0.35 -2.80
C SER A 46 9.96 0.76 -2.35
N THR A 47 9.14 0.53 -1.31
CA THR A 47 8.16 1.52 -0.80
C THR A 47 8.70 2.35 0.38
N PHE A 48 9.89 2.05 0.90
CA PHE A 48 10.49 2.79 2.01
C PHE A 48 11.42 3.90 1.50
N ILE A 49 10.98 5.15 1.65
CA ILE A 49 11.82 6.34 1.54
C ILE A 49 11.73 7.07 2.87
N THR A 50 12.85 7.20 3.58
CA THR A 50 12.96 8.14 4.71
C THR A 50 13.22 9.54 4.15
N VAL A 51 12.41 10.53 4.55
CA VAL A 51 12.72 11.94 4.29
C VAL A 51 13.64 12.43 5.40
N ASP A 52 14.85 12.87 5.05
CA ASP A 52 15.78 13.49 6.00
C ASP A 52 15.25 14.88 6.38
N THR A 53 14.95 15.12 7.66
CA THR A 53 14.36 16.39 8.14
C THR A 53 15.39 17.43 8.56
N ASN A 54 16.68 17.20 8.30
CA ASN A 54 17.74 17.98 8.93
C ASN A 54 17.88 19.45 8.49
N ASP A 55 17.16 19.96 7.48
CA ASP A 55 17.27 21.37 7.07
C ASP A 55 15.93 22.09 6.80
N GLY A 56 14.79 21.56 7.29
CA GLY A 56 13.50 22.24 7.19
C GLY A 56 12.96 22.49 5.76
N GLU A 57 13.69 22.06 4.73
CA GLU A 57 13.25 22.06 3.34
C GLU A 57 13.31 20.63 2.81
N VAL A 58 12.14 20.00 2.76
CA VAL A 58 11.95 18.71 2.08
C VAL A 58 12.28 18.94 0.62
N VAL A 59 13.45 18.47 0.14
CA VAL A 59 13.73 18.42 -1.30
C VAL A 59 12.85 17.31 -1.87
N PRO A 60 11.75 17.61 -2.57
CA PRO A 60 10.87 16.60 -3.10
C PRO A 60 11.51 16.17 -4.41
N ASN A 61 12.38 15.16 -4.38
CA ASN A 61 12.47 14.33 -5.57
C ASN A 61 11.19 13.49 -5.61
N ASP A 62 10.14 14.10 -6.16
CA ASP A 62 8.92 13.49 -6.71
C ASP A 62 8.17 12.46 -5.84
N ILE A 63 8.19 12.61 -4.52
CA ILE A 63 7.38 11.77 -3.61
C ILE A 63 5.88 12.10 -3.62
N SER A 64 5.47 13.16 -4.33
CA SER A 64 4.05 13.45 -4.61
C SER A 64 3.36 12.38 -5.45
N GLU A 65 4.12 11.57 -6.20
CA GLU A 65 3.56 10.53 -7.06
C GLU A 65 3.29 9.20 -6.35
N LEU A 66 3.77 8.99 -5.12
CA LEU A 66 3.76 7.66 -4.46
C LEU A 66 2.78 7.53 -3.27
N GLY A 67 2.12 8.61 -2.84
CA GLY A 67 0.90 8.58 -2.01
C GLY A 67 0.99 8.01 -0.58
N TYR A 68 2.07 7.34 -0.18
CA TYR A 68 2.25 6.71 1.15
C TYR A 68 3.68 6.83 1.66
N CYS A 69 3.87 7.34 2.87
CA CYS A 69 5.13 7.26 3.61
C CYS A 69 4.94 6.41 4.86
N ALA A 70 5.78 5.40 5.05
CA ALA A 70 5.96 4.80 6.36
C ALA A 70 6.88 5.71 7.19
N HIS A 71 6.36 6.28 8.27
CA HIS A 71 7.17 7.10 9.18
C HIS A 71 7.93 6.17 10.12
N ILE A 72 9.25 6.07 9.95
CA ILE A 72 10.15 5.47 10.93
C ILE A 72 10.82 6.64 11.66
N GLY A 73 10.58 6.76 12.96
CA GLY A 73 11.08 7.85 13.78
C GLY A 73 12.60 7.84 13.89
N ASP A 74 13.15 9.04 13.72
CA ASP A 74 14.54 9.53 13.84
C ASP A 74 15.58 9.19 12.75
N GLU A 75 15.92 10.28 12.04
CA GLU A 75 17.18 10.70 11.40
C GLU A 75 17.90 9.76 10.40
N GLY A 76 17.79 10.13 9.12
CA GLY A 76 18.98 10.27 8.26
C GLY A 76 19.56 9.03 7.57
N THR A 77 18.86 7.88 7.49
CA THR A 77 19.40 6.71 6.76
C THR A 77 18.38 6.07 5.83
N ARG A 78 18.77 5.82 4.57
CA ARG A 78 18.03 4.98 3.63
C ARG A 78 17.87 3.57 4.22
N ILE A 79 16.66 3.22 4.62
CA ILE A 79 16.36 1.87 5.13
C ILE A 79 16.26 0.94 3.92
N GLU A 80 17.32 0.17 3.68
CA GLU A 80 17.32 -0.83 2.60
C GLU A 80 16.47 -2.06 2.96
N HIS A 81 16.38 -2.40 4.26
CA HIS A 81 15.64 -3.55 4.76
C HIS A 81 15.04 -3.28 6.15
N ILE A 82 13.78 -3.65 6.33
CA ILE A 82 13.14 -3.76 7.65
C ILE A 82 13.19 -5.23 8.04
N GLY A 83 13.66 -5.54 9.24
CA GLY A 83 13.90 -6.91 9.68
C GLY A 83 13.98 -7.06 11.19
N ILE A 84 14.15 -8.30 11.65
CA ILE A 84 14.36 -8.63 13.07
C ILE A 84 15.79 -9.16 13.23
N THR A 85 16.44 -8.81 14.34
CA THR A 85 17.75 -9.39 14.71
C THR A 85 17.56 -10.32 15.91
N ASP A 86 18.06 -11.55 15.82
CA ASP A 86 18.12 -12.45 16.97
C ASP A 86 19.39 -12.15 17.81
N THR A 87 19.36 -12.52 19.09
CA THR A 87 20.44 -12.41 20.09
C THR A 87 21.80 -13.00 19.66
N GLY A 88 21.88 -13.66 18.50
CA GLY A 88 23.08 -14.21 17.87
C GLY A 88 23.67 -13.42 16.68
N ALA A 89 23.21 -12.19 16.42
CA ALA A 89 23.68 -11.29 15.35
C ALA A 89 23.17 -11.58 13.91
N ASP A 90 22.32 -12.57 13.72
CA ASP A 90 21.65 -12.81 12.42
C ASP A 90 20.52 -11.79 12.19
N PHE A 91 20.48 -11.19 11.01
CA PHE A 91 19.43 -10.27 10.56
C PHE A 91 18.48 -10.97 9.59
N TYR A 92 17.18 -10.89 9.87
CA TYR A 92 16.10 -11.50 9.10
C TYR A 92 15.26 -10.40 8.43
N PRO A 93 15.49 -10.08 7.15
CA PRO A 93 14.68 -9.10 6.43
C PRO A 93 13.25 -9.59 6.25
N ILE A 94 12.29 -8.68 6.40
CA ILE A 94 10.88 -8.93 6.12
C ILE A 94 10.69 -8.97 4.60
N SER A 95 10.27 -10.11 4.07
CA SER A 95 9.92 -10.25 2.65
C SER A 95 8.64 -9.49 2.31
N ASP A 96 8.42 -9.19 1.03
CA ASP A 96 7.22 -8.46 0.56
C ASP A 96 5.91 -9.17 0.94
N PHE A 97 4.91 -8.39 1.35
CA PHE A 97 3.59 -8.91 1.76
C PHE A 97 2.50 -7.85 1.65
N LEU A 98 1.25 -8.27 1.64
CA LEU A 98 0.12 -7.34 1.56
C LEU A 98 -0.23 -6.80 2.95
N LEU A 99 -0.49 -5.50 2.99
CA LEU A 99 -1.04 -4.80 4.14
C LEU A 99 -2.45 -4.36 3.85
N MET A 100 -3.35 -4.49 4.82
CA MET A 100 -4.71 -4.00 4.76
C MET A 100 -4.91 -2.84 5.71
N LYS A 101 -5.43 -1.72 5.20
CA LYS A 101 -6.09 -0.73 6.02
C LYS A 101 -7.49 -1.24 6.36
N THR A 102 -7.74 -1.50 7.64
CA THR A 102 -9.02 -2.01 8.15
C THR A 102 -10.08 -0.92 8.24
N ALA A 103 -11.34 -1.30 8.44
CA ALA A 103 -12.42 -0.36 8.70
C ALA A 103 -12.13 0.54 9.92
N ASP A 104 -11.44 0.02 10.94
CA ASP A 104 -11.10 0.72 12.19
C ASP A 104 -9.80 1.56 12.08
N ASN A 105 -9.34 1.85 10.86
CA ASN A 105 -8.14 2.65 10.58
C ASN A 105 -6.84 2.06 11.17
N LYS A 106 -6.75 0.74 11.26
CA LYS A 106 -5.50 0.04 11.56
C LYS A 106 -4.90 -0.52 10.27
N VAL A 107 -3.59 -0.65 10.22
CA VAL A 107 -2.89 -1.37 9.17
C VAL A 107 -2.43 -2.71 9.71
N VAL A 108 -2.79 -3.80 9.04
CA VAL A 108 -2.47 -5.17 9.46
C VAL A 108 -1.93 -5.98 8.28
N PRO A 109 -1.05 -6.97 8.51
CA PRO A 109 -0.74 -7.97 7.51
C PRO A 109 -2.03 -8.64 7.02
N TRP A 110 -2.12 -8.88 5.73
CA TRP A 110 -3.28 -9.48 5.11
C TRP A 110 -2.90 -10.71 4.29
N LEU A 111 -3.71 -11.76 4.44
CA LEU A 111 -3.59 -13.00 3.70
C LEU A 111 -4.82 -13.14 2.81
N ALA A 112 -4.60 -13.36 1.51
CA ALA A 112 -5.68 -13.59 0.57
C ALA A 112 -6.40 -14.90 0.89
N SER A 113 -7.73 -14.84 1.03
CA SER A 113 -8.54 -16.04 1.09
C SER A 113 -8.78 -16.61 -0.31
N GLN A 114 -9.28 -17.85 -0.41
CA GLN A 114 -9.64 -18.43 -1.71
C GLN A 114 -10.69 -17.59 -2.45
N THR A 115 -11.62 -16.96 -1.73
CA THR A 115 -12.65 -16.11 -2.34
C THR A 115 -12.09 -14.78 -2.82
N ASP A 116 -10.98 -14.31 -2.24
CA ASP A 116 -10.28 -13.11 -2.71
C ASP A 116 -9.51 -13.38 -4.00
N VAL A 117 -8.80 -14.51 -4.06
CA VAL A 117 -8.02 -14.91 -5.24
C VAL A 117 -8.92 -15.17 -6.46
N LEU A 118 -10.10 -15.75 -6.24
CA LEU A 118 -11.08 -16.04 -7.30
C LEU A 118 -11.97 -14.85 -7.67
N ALA A 119 -11.81 -13.70 -7.01
CA ALA A 119 -12.65 -12.53 -7.26
C ALA A 119 -12.22 -11.75 -8.51
N GLU A 120 -13.23 -11.20 -9.18
CA GLU A 120 -13.09 -10.34 -10.37
C GLU A 120 -13.66 -8.94 -10.14
N ASP A 121 -13.92 -8.61 -8.87
CA ASP A 121 -14.51 -7.35 -8.42
C ASP A 121 -13.48 -6.40 -7.80
N TRP A 122 -12.20 -6.61 -8.14
CA TRP A 122 -11.11 -5.77 -7.67
C TRP A 122 -11.11 -4.42 -8.38
N LEU A 123 -10.80 -3.37 -7.63
CA LEU A 123 -10.74 -1.99 -8.07
C LEU A 123 -9.35 -1.44 -7.75
N ILE A 124 -8.75 -0.79 -8.74
CA ILE A 124 -7.50 -0.04 -8.57
C ILE A 124 -7.90 1.40 -8.25
N LEU A 125 -7.42 1.91 -7.12
CA LEU A 125 -7.70 3.28 -6.70
C LEU A 125 -6.62 4.21 -7.28
N PRO A 126 -6.97 5.45 -7.67
CA PRO A 126 -5.99 6.44 -8.09
C PRO A 126 -4.99 6.71 -6.96
N ARG A 127 -3.76 7.05 -7.34
CA ARG A 127 -2.72 7.46 -6.38
C ARG A 127 -3.07 8.78 -5.72
#